data_AF-A0A9R1BMM6-F1
#
_entry.id   AF-A0A9R1BMM6-F1
#
_cell.length_a   1.000
_cell.length_b   1.000
_cell.length_c   1.000
_cell.angle_alpha   90.00
_cell.angle_beta   90.00
_cell.angle_gamma   90.00
#
_symmetry.space_group_name_H-M   'P 1'
#
loop_
_entity.id
_entity.type
_entity.pdbx_description
1 polymer ?
#
loop_
_entity_poly.entity_id
_entity_poly.type
_entity_poly.pdbx_seq_one_letter_code
_entity_poly.pdbx_strand_id
1 'polypeptide(L)'
;MGAQKRNEYKKSIEDMAKSSLRCVAFAYCLCDIEKIPKEDIADWKLPEEDLTLLGIVGIKDPCRPGVRNAVQLCKNAGVKVRMVTGDNIETAKAIALECGILDANGVISEPFVIEGRAFREMSEIARGEIADKITVTHHLQMTNFCLSKL
;
A
#
# COMPACT_ATOMS: atom_id res chain seq x y z
N MET A 1 -5.81 -16.27 -20.83
CA MET A 1 -5.17 -16.78 -19.59
C MET A 1 -6.15 -17.65 -18.79
N GLY A 2 -5.74 -18.84 -18.35
CA GLY A 2 -6.59 -19.72 -17.53
C GLY A 2 -6.76 -19.23 -16.09
N ALA A 3 -7.85 -19.61 -15.42
CA ALA A 3 -8.15 -19.17 -14.05
C ALA A 3 -7.07 -19.58 -13.03
N GLN A 4 -6.42 -20.73 -13.26
CA GLN A 4 -5.34 -21.24 -12.39
C GLN A 4 -4.10 -20.33 -12.39
N LYS A 5 -3.57 -19.95 -13.56
CA LYS A 5 -2.41 -19.05 -13.66
C LYS A 5 -2.69 -17.68 -13.04
N ARG A 6 -3.92 -17.16 -13.16
CA ARG A 6 -4.32 -15.91 -12.49
C ARG A 6 -4.19 -16.01 -10.98
N ASN A 7 -4.64 -17.12 -10.39
CA ASN A 7 -4.54 -17.33 -8.95
C ASN A 7 -3.08 -17.48 -8.49
N GLU A 8 -2.24 -18.13 -9.28
CA GLU A 8 -0.79 -18.24 -9.02
C GLU A 8 -0.10 -16.87 -9.00
N TYR A 9 -0.39 -16.01 -9.98
CA TYR A 9 0.14 -14.64 -10.01
C TYR A 9 -0.40 -13.79 -8.87
N LYS A 10 -1.69 -13.89 -8.56
CA LYS A 10 -2.30 -13.17 -7.43
C LYS A 10 -1.62 -13.55 -6.12
N LYS A 11 -1.40 -14.85 -5.89
CA LYS A 11 -0.68 -15.33 -4.71
C LYS A 11 0.76 -14.79 -4.66
N SER A 12 1.46 -14.78 -5.78
CA SER A 12 2.83 -14.24 -5.87
C SER A 12 2.88 -12.75 -5.53
N ILE A 13 1.90 -11.96 -6.01
CA ILE A 13 1.75 -10.53 -5.67
C ILE A 13 1.48 -10.36 -4.18
N GLU A 14 0.59 -11.16 -3.60
CA GLU A 14 0.27 -11.11 -2.17
C GLU A 14 1.50 -11.44 -1.30
N ASP A 15 2.28 -12.46 -1.68
CA ASP A 15 3.49 -12.84 -0.94
C ASP A 15 4.61 -11.79 -1.07
N MET A 16 4.73 -11.14 -2.22
CA MET A 16 5.59 -9.97 -2.40
C MET A 16 5.13 -8.79 -1.52
N ALA A 17 3.83 -8.50 -1.47
CA ALA A 17 3.28 -7.42 -0.65
C ALA A 17 3.51 -7.65 0.86
N LYS A 18 3.33 -8.89 1.35
CA LYS A 18 3.67 -9.29 2.73
C LYS A 18 5.15 -9.07 3.08
N SER A 19 6.00 -9.08 2.06
CA SER A 19 7.44 -8.80 2.19
C SER A 19 7.80 -7.32 2.00
N SER A 20 6.80 -6.43 2.08
CA SER A 20 6.93 -4.97 1.85
C SER A 20 7.42 -4.59 0.44
N LEU A 21 7.15 -5.43 -0.58
CA LEU A 21 7.55 -5.15 -1.96
C LEU A 21 6.42 -4.48 -2.75
N ARG A 22 6.73 -3.38 -3.43
CA ARG A 22 5.84 -2.76 -4.42
C ARG A 22 5.94 -3.54 -5.73
N CYS A 23 4.84 -4.14 -6.14
CA CYS A 23 4.80 -4.98 -7.34
C CYS A 23 4.62 -4.13 -8.61
N VAL A 24 5.43 -4.40 -9.63
CA VAL A 24 5.30 -3.83 -10.97
C VAL A 24 5.21 -4.98 -11.96
N ALA A 25 4.17 -4.98 -12.79
CA ALA A 25 3.99 -5.97 -13.85
C ALA A 25 4.47 -5.39 -15.18
N PHE A 26 5.19 -6.19 -15.96
CA PHE A 26 5.59 -5.86 -17.32
C PHE A 26 4.83 -6.74 -18.30
N ALA A 27 4.22 -6.12 -19.30
CA ALA A 27 3.53 -6.80 -20.38
C ALA A 27 3.83 -6.09 -21.70
N TYR A 28 3.69 -6.80 -22.81
CA TYR A 28 3.80 -6.23 -24.15
C TYR A 28 2.62 -6.69 -25.01
N CYS A 29 2.27 -5.90 -26.02
CA CYS A 29 1.48 -6.37 -27.15
C CYS A 29 2.30 -6.18 -28.43
N LEU A 30 2.12 -7.08 -29.39
CA LEU A 30 2.63 -6.86 -30.74
C LEU A 30 1.73 -5.84 -31.42
N CYS A 31 2.33 -4.79 -31.98
CA CYS A 31 1.61 -3.76 -32.73
C CYS A 31 2.31 -3.52 -34.07
N ASP A 32 1.52 -3.31 -35.11
CA ASP A 32 2.05 -2.91 -36.40
C ASP A 32 2.56 -1.48 -36.27
N ILE A 33 3.84 -1.26 -36.58
CA ILE A 33 4.49 0.06 -36.46
C ILE A 33 3.74 1.13 -37.26
N GLU A 34 3.11 0.75 -38.37
CA GLU A 34 2.30 1.64 -39.20
C GLU A 34 1.04 2.16 -38.50
N LYS A 35 0.53 1.46 -37.49
CA LYS A 35 -0.64 1.85 -36.68
C LYS A 35 -0.25 2.74 -35.49
N ILE A 36 1.05 2.92 -35.25
CA ILE A 36 1.55 3.82 -34.20
C ILE A 36 1.68 5.22 -34.82
N PRO A 37 0.93 6.23 -34.32
CA PRO A 37 1.06 7.60 -34.80
C PRO A 37 2.49 8.10 -34.63
N LYS A 38 3.04 8.71 -35.68
CA LYS A 38 4.37 9.36 -35.63
C LYS A 38 4.30 10.76 -35.03
N GLU A 39 3.13 11.38 -35.12
CA GLU A 39 2.77 12.68 -34.56
C GLU A 39 1.66 12.44 -33.53
N ASP A 40 1.54 13.29 -32.50
CA ASP A 40 0.53 13.18 -31.43
C ASP A 40 0.56 11.89 -30.59
N ILE A 41 1.77 11.34 -30.35
CA ILE A 41 2.00 10.17 -29.47
C ILE A 41 1.40 10.37 -28.07
N ALA A 42 1.30 11.61 -27.59
CA ALA A 42 0.81 11.93 -26.25
C ALA A 42 -0.63 11.43 -26.00
N ASP A 43 -1.48 11.40 -27.03
CA ASP A 43 -2.86 10.95 -26.93
C ASP A 43 -3.05 9.49 -27.38
N TRP A 44 -2.02 8.88 -27.96
CA TRP A 44 -2.07 7.50 -28.40
C TRP A 44 -2.03 6.54 -27.20
N LYS A 45 -2.96 5.57 -27.20
CA LYS A 45 -3.06 4.55 -26.17
C LYS A 45 -2.69 3.19 -26.72
N LEU A 46 -1.92 2.44 -25.93
CA LEU A 46 -1.67 1.03 -26.20
C LEU A 46 -3.01 0.28 -26.21
N PRO A 47 -3.22 -0.68 -27.12
CA PRO A 47 -4.38 -1.57 -27.06
C PRO A 47 -4.51 -2.20 -25.66
N GLU A 48 -5.72 -2.16 -25.10
CA GLU A 48 -6.01 -2.77 -23.79
C GLU A 48 -6.16 -4.30 -23.86
N GLU A 49 -6.37 -4.82 -25.08
CA GLU A 49 -6.52 -6.24 -25.37
C GLU A 49 -5.20 -6.91 -25.80
N ASP A 50 -5.12 -8.24 -25.68
CA ASP A 50 -3.99 -9.08 -26.12
C ASP A 50 -2.59 -8.77 -25.53
N LEU A 51 -2.55 -8.15 -24.34
CA LEU A 51 -1.32 -7.99 -23.59
C LEU A 51 -0.76 -9.34 -23.11
N THR A 52 0.50 -9.60 -23.45
CA THR A 52 1.29 -10.75 -22.98
C THR A 52 2.14 -10.33 -21.78
N LEU A 53 1.81 -10.87 -20.61
CA LEU A 53 2.58 -10.67 -19.38
C LEU A 53 3.98 -11.31 -19.51
N LEU A 54 5.02 -10.51 -19.30
CA LEU A 54 6.42 -10.93 -19.26
C LEU A 54 6.83 -11.38 -17.85
N GLY A 55 6.37 -10.64 -16.83
CA GLY A 55 6.73 -10.93 -15.45
C GLY A 55 6.26 -9.86 -14.48
N ILE A 56 6.42 -10.16 -13.19
CA ILE A 56 6.11 -9.26 -12.09
C ILE A 56 7.36 -9.16 -11.23
N VAL A 57 7.80 -7.93 -10.94
CA VAL A 57 8.93 -7.67 -10.07
C VAL A 57 8.46 -6.98 -8.79
N GLY A 58 9.07 -7.33 -7.67
CA GLY A 58 8.87 -6.65 -6.39
C GLY A 58 10.02 -5.68 -6.12
N ILE A 59 9.71 -4.40 -5.94
CA ILE A 59 10.67 -3.34 -5.61
C ILE A 59 10.53 -3.03 -4.12
N LYS A 60 11.62 -3.14 -3.36
CA LYS A 60 11.63 -2.75 -1.95
C LYS A 60 11.97 -1.27 -1.81
N ASP A 61 11.15 -0.54 -1.05
CA ASP A 61 11.49 0.76 -0.49
C ASP A 61 11.77 0.58 1.00
N PRO A 62 13.05 0.35 1.41
CA PRO A 62 13.36 -0.01 2.79
C PRO A 62 13.13 1.17 3.74
N CYS A 63 12.73 0.87 5.00
CA CYS A 63 12.71 1.90 6.05
C CYS A 63 14.12 2.53 6.14
N ARG A 64 14.19 3.87 6.23
CA ARG A 64 15.49 4.57 6.35
C ARG A 64 16.26 4.06 7.58
N PRO A 65 17.60 3.98 7.52
CA PRO A 65 18.41 3.63 8.68
C PRO A 65 18.06 4.52 9.89
N GLY A 66 17.88 3.90 11.06
CA GLY A 66 17.55 4.61 12.30
C GLY A 66 16.07 4.85 12.57
N VAL A 67 15.16 4.63 11.60
CA VAL A 67 13.71 4.85 11.82
C VAL A 67 13.19 4.02 12.98
N ARG A 68 13.53 2.73 13.04
CA ARG A 68 13.11 1.85 14.14
C ARG A 68 13.59 2.35 15.51
N ASN A 69 14.81 2.87 15.59
CA ASN A 69 15.35 3.43 16.82
C ASN A 69 14.61 4.70 17.24
N ALA A 70 14.29 5.57 16.27
CA ALA A 70 13.51 6.78 16.51
C ALA A 70 12.09 6.45 17.01
N VAL A 71 11.41 5.48 16.37
CA VAL A 71 10.10 4.99 16.80
C VAL A 71 10.17 4.46 18.24
N GLN A 72 11.19 3.66 18.57
CA GLN A 72 11.37 3.14 19.92
C GLN A 72 11.63 4.24 20.95
N LEU A 73 12.44 5.25 20.60
CA LEU A 73 12.70 6.39 21.47
C LEU A 73 11.42 7.17 21.79
N CYS A 74 10.59 7.43 20.77
CA CYS A 74 9.28 8.06 20.95
C CYS A 74 8.36 7.22 21.86
N LYS A 75 8.27 5.90 21.61
CA LYS A 75 7.48 4.98 22.44
C LYS A 75 7.94 5.00 23.91
N ASN A 76 9.26 4.96 24.15
CA ASN A 76 9.83 5.01 25.50
C ASN A 76 9.56 6.34 26.22
N ALA A 77 9.40 7.43 25.47
CA ALA A 77 9.03 8.73 26.00
C ALA A 77 7.51 8.90 26.22
N GLY A 78 6.71 7.85 25.99
CA GLY A 78 5.25 7.91 26.10
C GLY A 78 4.56 8.57 24.91
N VAL A 79 5.28 8.82 23.80
CA VAL A 79 4.71 9.39 22.58
C VAL A 79 4.13 8.26 21.72
N LYS A 80 2.83 8.35 21.41
CA LYS A 80 2.16 7.41 20.53
C LYS A 80 2.52 7.66 19.07
N VAL A 81 3.27 6.73 18.47
CA VAL A 81 3.62 6.77 17.04
C VAL A 81 2.51 6.10 16.22
N ARG A 82 2.05 6.77 15.15
CA ARG A 82 1.05 6.26 14.21
C ARG A 82 1.59 6.31 12.77
N MET A 83 1.19 5.36 11.93
CA MET A 83 1.50 5.34 10.50
C MET A 83 0.29 5.80 9.69
N VAL A 84 0.54 6.65 8.71
CA VAL A 84 -0.42 7.03 7.67
C VAL A 84 0.24 6.78 6.32
N THR A 85 -0.35 5.93 5.47
CA THR A 85 0.18 5.61 4.15
C THR A 85 -0.91 5.50 3.08
N GLY A 86 -0.53 5.73 1.83
CA GLY A 86 -1.35 5.47 0.65
C GLY A 86 -1.24 4.02 0.15
N ASP A 87 -0.33 3.22 0.71
CA ASP A 87 -0.11 1.84 0.30
C ASP A 87 -1.31 0.94 0.66
N ASN A 88 -1.29 -0.28 0.11
CA ASN A 88 -2.26 -1.31 0.45
C ASN A 88 -2.07 -1.82 1.90
N ILE A 89 -3.07 -2.52 2.42
CA ILE A 89 -3.08 -3.00 3.80
C ILE A 89 -1.89 -3.92 4.14
N GLU A 90 -1.51 -4.83 3.23
CA GLU A 90 -0.46 -5.82 3.50
C GLU A 90 0.93 -5.17 3.54
N THR A 91 1.21 -4.27 2.60
CA THR A 91 2.43 -3.44 2.60
C THR A 91 2.46 -2.53 3.83
N ALA A 92 1.35 -1.88 4.18
CA ALA A 92 1.28 -1.00 5.35
C ALA A 92 1.58 -1.76 6.66
N LYS A 93 0.99 -2.95 6.85
CA LYS A 93 1.28 -3.82 8.00
C LYS A 93 2.75 -4.22 8.03
N ALA A 94 3.29 -4.68 6.90
CA ALA A 94 4.66 -5.15 6.81
C ALA A 94 5.69 -4.03 7.11
N ILE A 95 5.50 -2.83 6.56
CA ILE A 95 6.34 -1.66 6.86
C ILE A 95 6.17 -1.22 8.32
N ALA A 96 4.95 -1.21 8.85
CA ALA A 96 4.69 -0.81 10.24
C ALA A 96 5.36 -1.77 11.24
N LEU A 97 5.42 -3.07 10.93
CA LEU A 97 6.19 -4.06 11.68
C LEU A 97 7.71 -3.84 11.54
N GLU A 98 8.20 -3.61 10.32
CA GLU A 98 9.64 -3.37 10.05
C GLU A 98 10.16 -2.15 10.81
N CYS A 99 9.41 -1.05 10.76
CA CYS A 99 9.71 0.21 11.43
C CYS A 99 9.39 0.18 12.94
N GLY A 100 8.78 -0.90 13.48
CA GLY A 100 8.49 -1.06 14.91
C GLY A 100 7.31 -0.23 15.43
N ILE A 101 6.44 0.22 14.55
CA ILE A 101 5.20 0.95 14.89
C ILE A 101 4.16 -0.04 15.41
N LEU A 102 3.94 -1.12 14.67
CA LEU A 102 3.20 -2.29 15.14
C LEU A 102 4.14 -3.25 15.85
N ASP A 103 3.65 -3.90 16.90
CA ASP A 103 4.38 -4.95 17.58
C ASP A 103 4.04 -6.30 16.94
N ALA A 104 5.05 -7.15 16.73
CA ALA A 104 4.88 -8.47 16.09
C ALA A 104 3.93 -9.41 16.86
N ASN A 105 3.76 -9.17 18.16
CA ASN A 105 2.86 -9.90 19.05
C ASN A 105 1.53 -9.15 19.30
N GLY A 106 1.34 -7.98 18.69
CA GLY A 106 0.18 -7.13 18.88
C GLY A 106 -1.02 -7.53 18.01
N VAL A 107 -2.17 -6.92 18.30
CA VAL A 107 -3.39 -7.09 17.51
C VAL A 107 -3.26 -6.29 16.20
N ILE A 108 -3.17 -6.98 15.06
CA ILE A 108 -3.07 -6.39 13.71
C ILE A 108 -4.43 -6.46 12.98
N SER A 109 -5.50 -6.19 13.71
CA SER A 109 -6.88 -6.15 13.19
C SER A 109 -7.50 -4.78 13.44
N GLU A 110 -8.69 -4.56 12.91
CA GLU A 110 -9.48 -3.38 13.27
C GLU A 110 -9.68 -3.32 14.80
N PRO A 111 -9.70 -2.10 15.39
CA PRO A 111 -9.50 -0.79 14.76
C PRO A 111 -8.02 -0.34 14.69
N PHE A 112 -7.04 -1.19 15.04
CA PHE A 112 -5.62 -0.81 15.06
C PHE A 112 -5.04 -0.52 13.68
N VAL A 113 -5.54 -1.25 12.67
CA VAL A 113 -5.28 -1.03 11.25
C VAL A 113 -6.62 -0.76 10.57
N ILE A 114 -6.77 0.39 9.90
CA ILE A 114 -8.03 0.79 9.26
C ILE A 114 -7.80 1.35 7.85
N GLU A 115 -8.73 1.08 6.94
CA GLU A 115 -8.76 1.72 5.63
C GLU A 115 -9.20 3.18 5.78
N GLY A 116 -8.49 4.11 5.15
CA GLY A 116 -8.82 5.53 5.22
C GLY A 116 -10.25 5.84 4.77
N ARG A 117 -10.79 5.09 3.80
CA ARG A 117 -12.20 5.20 3.38
C ARG A 117 -13.16 4.81 4.50
N ALA A 118 -12.97 3.64 5.10
CA ALA A 118 -13.79 3.14 6.21
C ALA A 118 -13.78 4.14 7.37
N PHE A 119 -12.62 4.70 7.72
CA PHE A 119 -12.53 5.73 8.76
C PHE A 119 -13.30 7.01 8.38
N ARG A 120 -13.28 7.45 7.11
CA ARG A 120 -14.01 8.66 6.66
C ARG A 120 -15.53 8.48 6.63
N GLU A 121 -16.00 7.26 6.36
CA GLU A 121 -17.43 6.94 6.32
C GLU A 121 -18.06 6.82 7.72
N MET A 122 -17.23 6.74 8.77
CA MET A 122 -17.69 6.74 10.16
C MET A 122 -18.23 8.10 10.63
N SER A 123 -19.20 8.06 11.55
CA SER A 123 -19.68 9.25 12.24
C SER A 123 -18.55 9.90 13.06
N GLU A 124 -18.68 11.19 13.37
CA GLU A 124 -17.70 11.90 14.20
C GLU A 124 -17.53 11.29 15.59
N ILE A 125 -18.64 10.80 16.18
CA ILE A 125 -18.64 10.11 17.47
C ILE A 125 -17.85 8.80 17.37
N ALA A 126 -18.18 7.94 16.39
CA ALA A 126 -17.50 6.67 16.19
C ALA A 126 -16.00 6.86 15.92
N ARG A 127 -15.63 7.88 15.14
CA ARG A 127 -14.22 8.25 14.93
C ARG A 127 -13.51 8.61 16.23
N GLY A 128 -14.16 9.40 17.10
CA GLY A 128 -13.62 9.74 18.41
C GLY A 128 -13.37 8.52 19.30
N GLU A 129 -14.29 7.55 19.29
CA GLU A 129 -14.20 6.33 20.10
C GLU A 129 -13.04 5.39 19.69
N ILE A 130 -12.64 5.41 18.42
CA ILE A 130 -11.60 4.52 17.89
C ILE A 130 -10.27 5.21 17.60
N ALA A 131 -10.22 6.54 17.53
CA ALA A 131 -9.02 7.31 17.17
C ALA A 131 -7.80 6.90 18.02
N ASP A 132 -8.01 6.71 19.32
CA ASP A 132 -6.96 6.30 20.25
C ASP A 132 -6.55 4.84 20.17
N LYS A 133 -7.24 4.03 19.37
CA LYS A 133 -6.86 2.64 19.08
C LYS A 133 -6.13 2.52 17.75
N ILE A 134 -6.40 3.42 16.80
CA ILE A 134 -5.76 3.41 15.48
C ILE A 134 -4.25 3.60 15.61
N THR A 135 -3.51 2.76 14.89
CA THR A 135 -2.05 2.77 14.80
C THR A 135 -1.57 2.86 13.36
N VAL A 136 -2.31 2.25 12.42
CA VAL A 136 -2.01 2.32 10.98
C VAL A 136 -3.27 2.67 10.20
N THR A 137 -3.17 3.69 9.35
CA THR A 137 -4.21 4.01 8.35
C THR A 137 -3.63 3.87 6.95
N HIS A 138 -4.28 3.06 6.09
CA HIS A 138 -3.81 2.77 4.74
C HIS A 138 -4.78 3.30 3.65
N HIS A 139 -4.39 3.28 2.38
CA HIS A 139 -5.16 3.84 1.25
C HIS A 139 -5.63 5.30 1.48
N LEU A 140 -4.81 6.11 2.14
CA LEU A 140 -5.07 7.54 2.25
C LEU A 140 -4.63 8.27 0.98
N GLN A 141 -5.59 8.89 0.31
CA GLN A 141 -5.29 10.00 -0.60
C GLN A 141 -4.92 11.19 0.27
N MET A 142 -3.85 11.91 -0.09
CA MET A 142 -3.34 13.10 0.62
C MET A 142 -4.36 14.26 0.58
N THR A 143 -5.48 14.15 1.29
CA THR A 143 -6.47 15.21 1.43
C THR A 143 -6.69 15.52 2.91
N ASN A 144 -6.00 16.57 3.37
CA ASN A 144 -6.24 17.52 4.48
C ASN A 144 -6.94 17.13 5.80
N PHE A 145 -7.26 15.87 6.11
CA PHE A 145 -8.10 15.55 7.28
C PHE A 145 -7.35 14.89 8.46
N CYS A 146 -6.15 14.34 8.26
CA CYS A 146 -5.51 13.51 9.30
C CYS A 146 -4.94 14.27 10.52
N LEU A 147 -4.82 15.60 10.49
CA LEU A 147 -4.10 16.33 11.56
C LEU A 147 -4.98 17.05 12.58
N SER A 148 -6.29 17.21 12.35
CA SER A 148 -7.13 17.99 13.27
C SER A 148 -7.76 17.18 14.41
N LYS A 149 -7.70 15.83 14.38
CA LYS A 149 -8.32 14.94 15.39
C LYS A 149 -7.60 13.59 15.64
N LEU A 150 -6.35 13.42 15.23
CA LEU A 150 -5.51 12.27 15.62
C LEU A 150 -4.44 12.72 16.62
#